data_AF-A0A9X0CFB0-F1
#
_entry.id   AF-A0A9X0CFB0-F1
#
_cell.length_a   1.000
_cell.length_b   1.000
_cell.length_c   1.000
_cell.angle_alpha   90.00
_cell.angle_beta   90.00
_cell.angle_gamma   90.00
#
_symmetry.space_group_name_H-M   'P 1'
#
loop_
_entity.id
_entity.type
_entity.pdbx_description
1 polymer ?
#
loop_
_entity_poly.entity_id
_entity_poly.type
_entity_poly.pdbx_seq_one_letter_code
_entity_poly.pdbx_strand_id
1 'polypeptide(L)'
;MAHETGHNLGAQHDSAGNPCADVMNIMSTQASGKETAFEWSSCSRHSIHTFLSGDHAACLKDRPQKAVELPQRLPENSITLTINVRGPLEISRGRVQRLF
;
A
#
# COMPACT_ATOMS: atom_id res chain seq x y z
N MET A 1 -3.12 -1.50 4.54
CA MET A 1 -3.80 -2.77 4.21
C MET A 1 -2.93 -3.57 3.25
N ALA A 2 -2.89 -3.24 1.94
CA ALA A 2 -2.14 -4.02 0.95
C ALA A 2 -0.65 -4.22 1.31
N HIS A 3 0.04 -3.18 1.77
CA HIS A 3 1.45 -3.25 2.21
C HIS A 3 1.69 -4.34 3.27
N GLU A 4 0.93 -4.29 4.37
CA GLU A 4 1.07 -5.27 5.46
C GLU A 4 0.68 -6.69 5.04
N THR A 5 -0.34 -6.82 4.18
CA THR A 5 -0.68 -8.12 3.58
C THR A 5 0.44 -8.63 2.68
N GLY A 6 1.15 -7.75 1.97
CA GLY A 6 2.33 -8.09 1.19
C GLY A 6 3.42 -8.74 2.04
N HIS A 7 3.71 -8.19 3.22
CA HIS A 7 4.65 -8.79 4.17
C HIS A 7 4.22 -10.19 4.64
N ASN A 8 2.93 -10.38 4.94
CA ASN A 8 2.39 -11.71 5.27
C ASN A 8 2.54 -12.73 4.13
N LEU A 9 2.64 -12.25 2.88
CA LEU A 9 2.84 -13.05 1.68
C LEU A 9 4.32 -13.07 1.23
N GLY A 10 5.26 -12.75 2.13
CA GLY A 10 6.69 -12.87 1.90
C GLY A 10 7.33 -11.75 1.09
N ALA A 11 6.61 -10.68 0.75
CA ALA A 11 7.22 -9.51 0.13
C ALA A 11 8.03 -8.72 1.18
N GLN A 12 9.26 -8.35 0.82
CA GLN A 12 10.06 -7.38 1.57
C GLN A 12 9.88 -5.99 0.98
N HIS A 13 10.41 -4.96 1.67
CA HIS A 13 10.43 -3.63 1.09
C HIS A 13 11.18 -3.61 -0.24
N ASP A 14 10.70 -2.82 -1.19
CA ASP A 14 11.51 -2.47 -2.35
C ASP A 14 12.78 -1.77 -1.86
N SER A 15 13.93 -2.05 -2.50
CA SER A 15 15.30 -1.68 -2.07
C SER A 15 15.89 -2.45 -0.88
N ALA A 16 15.13 -3.32 -0.22
CA ALA A 16 15.67 -4.22 0.82
C ALA A 16 16.43 -5.39 0.18
N GLY A 17 17.64 -5.14 -0.30
CA GLY A 17 18.50 -6.16 -0.91
C GLY A 17 18.01 -6.71 -2.25
N ASN A 18 17.04 -6.04 -2.88
CA ASN A 18 16.49 -6.39 -4.20
C ASN A 18 16.59 -5.18 -5.16
N PRO A 19 16.52 -5.37 -6.49
CA PRO A 19 16.78 -4.32 -7.46
C PRO A 19 15.62 -3.33 -7.66
N CYS A 20 14.48 -3.53 -7.00
CA CYS A 20 13.34 -2.63 -7.14
C CYS A 20 13.57 -1.33 -6.37
N ALA A 21 13.23 -0.20 -6.97
CA ALA A 21 13.43 1.11 -6.38
C ALA A 21 12.41 1.40 -5.27
N ASP A 22 12.88 2.07 -4.22
CA ASP A 22 12.01 2.60 -3.18
C ASP A 22 11.21 3.82 -3.69
N VAL A 23 10.12 4.17 -2.98
CA VAL A 23 9.26 5.34 -3.23
C VAL A 23 8.51 5.28 -4.59
N MET A 24 8.11 4.09 -5.03
CA MET A 24 7.36 3.88 -6.27
C MET A 24 6.15 2.98 -6.11
N ASN A 25 6.31 1.81 -5.49
CA ASN A 25 5.33 0.72 -5.47
C ASN A 25 4.77 0.46 -4.05
N ILE A 26 3.79 -0.44 -3.94
CA ILE A 26 3.10 -0.77 -2.67
C ILE A 26 4.08 -1.09 -1.54
N MET A 27 5.19 -1.77 -1.82
CA MET A 27 6.18 -2.20 -0.82
C MET A 27 7.33 -1.21 -0.64
N SER A 28 7.19 0.03 -1.11
CA SER A 28 8.13 1.10 -0.75
C SER A 28 8.09 1.35 0.76
N THR A 29 9.24 1.72 1.35
CA THR A 29 9.37 2.00 2.79
C THR A 29 8.53 3.20 3.22
N GLN A 30 8.27 4.10 2.27
CA GLN A 30 7.47 5.30 2.45
C GLN A 30 6.44 5.41 1.32
N ALA A 31 5.24 5.87 1.67
CA ALA A 31 4.19 6.16 0.70
C ALA A 31 4.66 7.29 -0.23
N SER A 32 4.75 7.00 -1.53
CA SER A 32 5.35 7.91 -2.50
C SER A 32 4.42 9.03 -2.98
N GLY A 33 3.10 8.87 -2.76
CA GLY A 33 2.07 9.75 -3.33
C GLY A 33 2.02 9.74 -4.87
N LYS A 34 2.78 8.85 -5.52
CA LYS A 34 2.81 8.69 -6.99
C LYS A 34 1.69 7.76 -7.44
N GLU A 35 1.33 7.84 -8.72
CA GLU A 35 0.31 6.95 -9.31
C GLU A 35 0.64 5.46 -9.12
N THR A 36 1.92 5.10 -9.20
CA THR A 36 2.37 3.71 -9.04
C THR A 36 2.35 3.21 -7.59
N ALA A 37 2.02 4.07 -6.60
CA ALA A 37 1.97 3.70 -5.18
C ALA A 37 0.95 2.57 -4.89
N PHE A 38 0.04 2.32 -5.84
CA PHE A 38 -0.98 1.28 -5.77
C PHE A 38 -0.63 0.03 -6.62
N GLU A 39 0.59 -0.06 -7.14
CA GLU A 39 1.06 -1.18 -7.95
C GLU A 39 2.17 -1.97 -7.25
N TRP A 40 2.23 -3.28 -7.51
CA TRP A 40 3.31 -4.15 -7.04
C TRP A 40 4.53 -4.08 -7.96
N SER A 41 5.72 -3.88 -7.38
CA SER A 41 6.99 -3.99 -8.10
C SER A 41 7.22 -5.41 -8.66
N SER A 42 8.17 -5.57 -9.57
CA SER A 42 8.56 -6.91 -10.06
C SER A 42 9.10 -7.81 -8.94
N CYS A 43 9.84 -7.25 -7.98
CA CYS A 43 10.41 -7.96 -6.84
C CYS A 43 9.31 -8.44 -5.88
N SER A 44 8.35 -7.56 -5.59
CA SER A 44 7.19 -7.89 -4.76
C SER A 44 6.33 -8.98 -5.41
N ARG A 45 6.03 -8.86 -6.71
CA ARG A 45 5.27 -9.88 -7.47
C ARG A 45 5.97 -11.24 -7.45
N HIS A 46 7.28 -11.26 -7.66
CA HIS A 46 8.06 -12.49 -7.61
C HIS A 46 7.98 -13.15 -6.22
N SER A 47 8.15 -12.37 -5.15
CA SER A 47 8.13 -12.87 -3.77
C SER A 47 6.76 -13.45 -3.40
N ILE A 48 5.68 -12.73 -3.71
CA ILE A 48 4.30 -13.18 -3.47
C ILE A 48 4.00 -14.46 -4.25
N HIS A 49 4.39 -14.52 -5.53
CA HIS A 49 4.21 -15.71 -6.35
C HIS A 49 4.93 -16.92 -5.76
N THR A 50 6.19 -16.74 -5.32
CA THR A 50 6.98 -17.79 -4.67
C THR A 50 6.34 -18.26 -3.37
N PHE A 51 5.85 -17.35 -2.53
CA PHE A 51 5.12 -17.70 -1.31
C PHE A 51 3.86 -18.53 -1.61
N LEU A 52 3.02 -18.06 -2.54
CA LEU A 52 1.78 -18.75 -2.94
C LEU A 52 2.01 -20.13 -3.58
N SER A 53 3.18 -20.32 -4.19
CA SER A 53 3.59 -21.60 -4.77
C SER A 53 4.09 -22.59 -3.71
N GLY A 54 4.48 -22.12 -2.52
CA GLY A 54 5.02 -22.94 -1.45
C GLY A 54 3.98 -23.58 -0.53
N ASP A 55 4.45 -24.42 0.38
CA ASP A 55 3.61 -25.13 1.35
C ASP A 55 3.05 -24.19 2.44
N HIS A 56 3.72 -23.08 2.72
CA HIS A 56 3.26 -22.06 3.67
C HIS A 56 1.92 -21.43 3.26
N ALA A 57 1.57 -21.48 1.96
CA ALA A 57 0.30 -20.97 1.45
C ALA A 57 -0.83 -22.01 1.48
N ALA A 58 -0.64 -23.19 2.07
CA ALA A 58 -1.64 -24.26 2.08
C ALA A 58 -3.00 -23.80 2.63
N CYS A 59 -3.02 -22.93 3.65
CA CYS A 59 -4.24 -22.36 4.24
C CYS A 59 -4.98 -21.33 3.38
N LEU A 60 -4.44 -20.99 2.20
CA LEU A 60 -5.06 -20.06 1.26
C LEU A 60 -5.66 -20.78 0.04
N LYS A 61 -5.52 -22.11 -0.03
CA LYS A 61 -5.92 -22.91 -1.19
C LYS A 61 -7.37 -23.40 -1.12
N ASP A 62 -8.00 -23.37 0.06
CA ASP A 62 -9.41 -23.73 0.21
C ASP A 62 -10.34 -22.57 -0.21
N ARG A 63 -11.56 -22.95 -0.61
CA ARG A 63 -12.59 -21.97 -0.98
C ARG A 63 -13.25 -21.45 0.30
N PRO A 64 -13.53 -20.13 0.41
CA PRO A 64 -14.26 -19.60 1.56
C PRO A 64 -15.62 -20.26 1.73
N GLN A 65 -15.94 -20.65 2.96
CA GLN A 65 -17.20 -21.32 3.31
C GLN A 65 -18.43 -20.41 3.16
N LYS A 66 -18.23 -19.09 3.33
CA LYS A 66 -19.27 -18.08 3.17
C LYS A 66 -18.80 -17.03 2.18
N ALA A 67 -19.60 -16.80 1.14
CA ALA A 67 -19.38 -15.68 0.25
C ALA A 67 -19.65 -14.37 0.98
N VAL A 68 -18.75 -13.40 0.85
CA VAL A 68 -18.99 -12.01 1.24
C VAL A 68 -19.48 -11.30 -0.01
N GLU A 69 -20.66 -10.68 0.07
CA GLU A 69 -21.11 -9.77 -0.99
C GLU A 69 -20.24 -8.53 -0.99
N LEU A 70 -19.47 -8.34 -2.06
CA LEU A 70 -18.65 -7.16 -2.25
C LEU A 70 -19.52 -6.02 -2.79
N PRO A 71 -19.24 -4.75 -2.41
CA PRO A 71 -19.89 -3.61 -3.03
C PRO A 71 -19.70 -3.65 -4.55
N GLN A 72 -20.81 -3.62 -5.31
CA GLN A 72 -20.77 -3.59 -6.78
C GLN A 72 -20.33 -2.24 -7.34
N ARG A 73 -20.40 -1.18 -6.51
CA ARG A 73 -19.87 0.13 -6.84
C ARG A 73 -18.39 0.16 -6.52
N LEU A 74 -17.60 0.51 -7.53
CA LEU A 74 -16.22 0.92 -7.31
C LEU A 74 -16.20 2.10 -6.33
N PRO A 75 -15.17 2.22 -5.47
CA PRO A 75 -14.97 3.43 -4.69
C PRO A 75 -14.97 4.61 -5.66
N GLU A 76 -15.96 5.50 -5.55
CA GLU A 76 -16.00 6.70 -6.38
C GLU A 76 -14.76 7.53 -6.10
N ASN A 77 -14.20 8.18 -7.13
CA ASN A 77 -12.97 8.98 -7.05
C ASN A 77 -13.10 10.25 -6.19
N SER A 78 -14.15 10.38 -5.38
CA SER A 78 -14.42 11.54 -4.52
C SER A 78 -14.14 11.22 -3.06
N ILE A 79 -12.86 11.27 -2.68
CA ILE A 79 -12.53 11.56 -1.27
C ILE A 79 -12.66 13.07 -1.12
N THR A 80 -13.82 13.55 -0.64
CA THR A 80 -13.92 14.94 -0.19
C THR A 80 -13.08 15.07 1.07
N LEU A 81 -11.89 15.68 0.93
CA LEU A 81 -11.11 16.11 2.09
C LEU A 81 -11.83 17.30 2.73
N THR A 82 -12.75 17.04 3.65
CA THR A 82 -13.19 18.06 4.60
C THR A 82 -12.05 18.31 5.56
N ILE A 83 -11.13 19.21 5.17
CA ILE A 83 -10.15 19.78 6.09
C ILE A 83 -10.95 20.60 7.10
N ASN A 84 -11.18 20.03 8.27
CA ASN A 84 -11.77 20.75 9.38
C ASN A 84 -10.67 21.63 10.00
N VAL A 85 -10.36 22.75 9.34
CA VAL A 85 -9.50 23.79 9.92
C VAL A 85 -10.26 24.42 11.08
N ARG A 86 -10.07 23.86 12.29
CA ARG A 86 -10.36 24.57 13.53
C ARG A 86 -9.26 25.62 13.71
N GLY A 87 -9.46 26.81 13.13
CA GLY A 87 -8.68 27.99 13.47
C GLY A 87 -8.53 28.98 12.30
N PRO A 88 -8.55 30.30 12.58
CA PRO A 88 -8.31 31.31 11.56
C PRO A 88 -6.87 31.21 11.01
N LEU A 89 -6.73 31.31 9.68
CA LEU A 89 -5.45 31.44 8.99
C LEU A 89 -4.76 32.76 9.40
N GLU A 90 -3.63 32.67 10.10
CA GLU A 90 -2.64 33.74 10.19
C GLU A 90 -1.44 33.34 9.32
N ILE A 91 -1.35 33.87 8.10
CA ILE A 91 -0.17 33.69 7.24
C ILE A 91 0.93 34.64 7.74
N SER A 92 1.78 34.15 8.65
CA SER A 92 3.07 34.77 8.92
C SER A 92 4.15 34.09 8.09
N ARG A 93 4.83 34.89 7.25
CA ARG A 93 5.95 34.46 6.42
C ARG A 93 7.07 33.88 7.29
N GLY A 94 7.44 32.62 7.08
CA GLY A 94 8.77 32.14 7.48
C GLY A 94 8.88 30.66 7.86
N ARG A 95 9.82 29.99 7.18
CA ARG A 95 10.50 28.74 7.56
C ARG A 95 9.67 27.44 7.44
N VAL A 96 9.94 26.71 6.36
CA VAL A 96 9.65 25.27 6.25
C VAL A 96 10.49 24.54 7.29
N GLN A 97 9.84 24.06 8.36
CA GLN A 97 10.43 23.07 9.25
C GLN A 97 9.72 21.74 8.98
N ARG A 98 10.50 20.74 8.56
CA ARG A 98 10.12 19.32 8.53
C ARG A 98 9.48 18.94 9.87
N LEU A 99 8.33 18.29 9.85
CA LEU A 99 7.83 17.48 10.96
C LEU A 99 7.17 16.22 10.39
N PHE A 100 7.74 15.09 10.82
CA PHE A 100 7.37 13.67 10.72
C PHE A 100 6.43 13.22 9.60
#